data_AF-A0A212FAR8-F1
#
_entry.id   AF-A0A212FAR8-F1
#
_cell.length_a   1.000
_cell.length_b   1.000
_cell.length_c   1.000
_cell.angle_alpha   90.00
_cell.angle_beta   90.00
_cell.angle_gamma   90.00
#
_symmetry.space_group_name_H-M   'P 1'
#
loop_
_entity.id
_entity.type
_entity.pdbx_description
1 polymer ?
#
loop_
_entity_poly.entity_id
_entity_poly.type
_entity_poly.pdbx_seq_one_letter_code
_entity_poly.pdbx_strand_id
1 'polypeptide(L)'
;MSCQNVEPTLMGFWENGTILSKDLYPNKMSNMQECPLYISTNKVFHPTTEHKITGEIIKREIIRLLRDAMNFTPIISTRDYLSIDSDEAKIWSETVNDIITGSSNISTCSILPFMDRLGFLDYSVPYFRVTLAWLAPPLVPRQIWWRLLTPLNGYLWLVLLLVVFIVKSVPFVMKFSYVKKFIKKHFKDAEKLHSITIRIWAVMMGQPIRVTPRRFRDFYVLGLWIWFTFVVRNAYQSVLIGALKSDVTVGKFTNLKEAHDYGYKFGGRAGVLAHFEHDPLIREGFQIIPESEFEKVLQEILGERKKFLLAVSLDYVFAYCISHGINENDCGYVLPDSIMTIPSMPIDKFLRSRIFKSPYQNEIP
;
A
#
# COMPACT_ATOMS: atom_id res chain seq x y z
N MET A 1 -7.55 5.27 49.62
CA MET A 1 -8.81 4.50 49.57
C MET A 1 -8.60 3.31 48.65
N SER A 2 -8.91 2.08 49.08
CA SER A 2 -8.82 0.89 48.22
C SER A 2 -10.15 0.69 47.53
N CYS A 3 -10.22 0.99 46.23
CA CYS A 3 -11.46 0.83 45.44
C CYS A 3 -11.85 -0.63 45.19
N GLN A 4 -10.94 -1.57 45.51
CA GLN A 4 -11.20 -3.01 45.43
C GLN A 4 -11.75 -3.58 46.75
N ASN A 5 -11.51 -2.91 47.88
CA ASN A 5 -11.98 -3.32 49.20
C ASN A 5 -12.91 -2.25 49.75
N VAL A 6 -14.14 -2.25 49.24
CA VAL A 6 -15.22 -1.40 49.77
C VAL A 6 -15.93 -2.19 50.87
N GLU A 7 -16.19 -1.55 52.00
CA GLU A 7 -16.99 -2.16 53.07
C GLU A 7 -18.40 -2.50 52.54
N PRO A 8 -18.95 -3.68 52.88
CA PRO A 8 -20.27 -4.07 52.42
C PRO A 8 -21.30 -3.07 52.93
N THR A 9 -22.02 -2.44 51.99
CA THR A 9 -23.10 -1.51 52.31
C THR A 9 -24.44 -2.24 52.26
N LEU A 10 -25.26 -2.06 53.30
CA LEU A 10 -26.58 -2.66 53.36
C LEU A 10 -27.47 -2.05 52.26
N MET A 11 -27.77 -2.83 51.23
CA MET A 11 -28.58 -2.37 50.10
C MET A 11 -30.08 -2.42 50.37
N GLY A 12 -30.54 -3.28 51.28
CA GLY A 12 -31.95 -3.38 51.65
C GLY A 12 -32.24 -4.59 52.52
N PHE A 13 -33.50 -4.69 52.96
CA PHE A 13 -34.01 -5.84 53.71
C PHE A 13 -34.88 -6.70 52.79
N TRP A 14 -34.79 -8.02 52.96
CA TRP A 14 -35.65 -8.98 52.26
C TRP A 14 -36.89 -9.22 53.13
N GLU A 15 -38.06 -8.73 52.69
CA GLU A 15 -39.31 -8.88 53.43
C GLU A 15 -40.43 -9.34 52.49
N ASN A 16 -41.14 -10.42 52.85
CA ASN A 16 -42.28 -10.99 52.08
C ASN A 16 -42.04 -11.24 50.57
N GLY A 17 -40.86 -11.74 50.20
CA GLY A 17 -40.58 -12.15 48.82
C GLY A 17 -40.30 -11.02 47.84
N THR A 18 -40.22 -9.78 48.32
CA THR A 18 -39.81 -8.61 47.53
C THR A 18 -38.64 -7.91 48.22
N ILE A 19 -37.66 -7.46 47.42
CA ILE A 19 -36.59 -6.58 47.90
C ILE A 19 -37.18 -5.17 47.92
N LEU A 20 -37.26 -4.54 49.11
CA LEU A 20 -37.52 -3.11 49.24
C LEU A 20 -36.37 -2.36 48.54
N SER A 21 -36.64 -1.96 47.31
CA SER A 21 -35.64 -1.71 46.27
C SER A 21 -34.86 -0.43 46.49
N LYS A 22 -33.61 -0.56 46.90
CA LYS A 22 -32.55 0.32 46.43
C LYS A 22 -32.04 -0.27 45.12
N ASP A 23 -31.75 0.58 44.13
CA ASP A 23 -31.18 0.15 42.86
C ASP A 23 -29.96 -0.74 43.13
N LEU A 24 -30.08 -2.05 42.85
CA LEU A 24 -29.06 -3.06 43.16
C LEU A 24 -27.83 -2.89 42.25
N TYR A 25 -28.00 -2.18 41.13
CA TYR A 25 -26.97 -1.93 40.14
C TYR A 25 -26.96 -0.43 39.77
N PRO A 26 -26.66 0.46 40.73
CA PRO A 26 -26.60 1.88 40.47
C PRO A 26 -25.51 2.16 39.43
N ASN A 27 -25.66 3.21 38.63
CA ASN A 27 -24.68 3.54 37.60
C ASN A 27 -23.33 3.98 38.24
N LYS A 28 -22.43 3.01 38.40
CA LYS A 28 -21.09 3.18 39.01
C LYS A 28 -20.13 3.99 38.15
N MET A 29 -20.47 4.27 36.88
CA MET A 29 -19.64 5.09 35.98
C MET A 29 -19.90 6.58 36.09
N SER A 30 -21.00 6.98 36.73
CA SER A 30 -21.34 8.39 36.89
C SER A 30 -20.29 9.16 37.71
N ASN A 31 -19.66 8.51 38.69
CA ASN A 31 -18.58 9.07 39.48
C ASN A 31 -17.79 7.96 40.19
N MET A 32 -16.52 7.81 39.83
CA MET A 32 -15.59 6.80 40.35
C MET A 32 -14.79 7.29 41.56
N GLN A 33 -15.08 8.50 42.08
CA GLN A 33 -14.48 9.04 43.31
C GLN A 33 -12.94 8.98 43.32
N GLU A 34 -12.33 9.38 42.21
CA GLU A 34 -10.87 9.41 42.01
C GLU A 34 -10.19 8.03 42.08
N CYS A 35 -10.96 6.94 41.97
CA CYS A 35 -10.41 5.59 41.99
C CYS A 35 -9.33 5.38 40.91
N PRO A 36 -8.22 4.70 41.22
CA PRO A 36 -7.19 4.42 40.23
C PRO A 36 -7.72 3.42 39.20
N LEU A 37 -7.65 3.79 37.93
CA LEU A 37 -8.01 2.95 36.79
C LEU A 37 -6.74 2.62 36.02
N TYR A 38 -6.39 1.34 35.97
CA TYR A 38 -5.18 0.87 35.30
C TYR A 38 -5.46 0.70 33.81
N ILE A 39 -4.78 1.49 32.99
CA ILE A 39 -4.91 1.52 31.54
C ILE A 39 -3.62 0.99 30.94
N SER A 40 -3.69 -0.02 30.07
CA SER A 40 -2.53 -0.48 29.30
C SER A 40 -2.58 0.03 27.85
N THR A 41 -1.44 0.55 27.39
CA THR A 41 -1.26 1.08 26.04
C THR A 41 0.03 0.57 25.41
N ASN A 42 0.12 0.66 24.09
CA ASN A 42 1.27 0.25 23.30
C ASN A 42 2.22 1.42 23.12
N LYS A 43 3.51 1.12 22.90
CA LYS A 43 4.53 2.12 22.68
C LYS A 43 4.36 2.79 21.32
N VAL A 44 4.50 4.11 21.32
CA VAL A 44 4.57 4.93 20.11
C VAL A 44 6.01 4.93 19.61
N PHE A 45 6.21 4.78 18.29
CA PHE A 45 7.53 4.71 17.65
C PHE A 45 8.55 5.73 18.16
N HIS A 46 8.14 6.98 18.36
CA HIS A 46 8.99 8.01 18.96
C HIS A 46 8.18 9.04 19.77
N PRO A 47 8.59 9.35 21.02
CA PRO A 47 7.90 10.32 21.88
C PRO A 47 7.94 11.75 21.33
N THR A 48 8.90 12.07 20.45
CA THR A 48 9.03 13.39 19.80
C THR A 48 8.05 13.59 18.65
N THR A 49 7.58 12.51 18.02
CA THR A 49 6.60 12.56 16.92
C THR A 49 5.21 12.11 17.33
N GLU A 50 5.02 11.71 18.58
CA GLU A 50 3.72 11.33 19.16
C GLU A 50 2.65 12.41 18.95
N HIS A 51 3.02 13.69 19.11
CA HIS A 51 2.12 14.83 18.88
C HIS A 51 1.71 15.04 17.41
N LYS A 52 2.33 14.34 16.46
CA LYS A 52 1.97 14.38 15.04
C LYS A 52 1.09 13.21 14.62
N ILE A 53 0.96 12.16 15.45
CA ILE A 53 0.21 10.96 15.12
C ILE A 53 -1.23 11.13 15.60
N THR A 54 -2.17 11.27 14.65
CA THR A 54 -3.59 11.53 14.94
C THR A 54 -4.21 10.51 15.90
N GLY A 55 -3.90 9.22 15.75
CA GLY A 55 -4.44 8.16 16.60
C GLY A 55 -4.07 8.31 18.09
N GLU A 56 -2.85 8.76 18.38
CA GLU A 56 -2.37 8.95 19.76
C GLU A 56 -2.96 10.20 20.41
N ILE A 57 -3.14 11.27 19.62
CA ILE A 57 -3.84 12.47 20.06
C ILE A 57 -5.27 12.11 20.48
N ILE A 58 -5.98 11.34 19.64
CA ILE A 58 -7.35 10.91 19.92
C ILE A 58 -7.40 10.03 21.17
N LYS A 59 -6.50 9.04 21.32
CA LYS A 59 -6.45 8.18 22.52
C LYS A 59 -6.27 9.00 23.80
N ARG A 60 -5.31 9.92 23.81
CA ARG A 60 -5.03 10.77 24.97
C ARG A 60 -6.22 11.66 25.31
N GLU A 61 -6.87 12.22 24.30
CA GLU A 61 -8.03 13.08 24.48
C GLU A 61 -9.25 12.29 25.00
N ILE A 62 -9.48 11.08 24.50
CA ILE A 62 -10.51 10.18 25.01
C ILE A 62 -10.26 9.86 26.48
N ILE A 63 -9.04 9.48 26.87
CA ILE A 63 -8.72 9.20 28.28
C ILE A 63 -8.96 10.44 29.15
N ARG A 64 -8.63 11.63 28.65
CA ARG A 64 -8.87 12.90 29.36
C ARG A 64 -10.36 13.16 29.54
N LEU A 65 -11.15 13.06 28.47
CA LEU A 65 -12.60 13.26 28.51
C LEU A 65 -13.29 12.24 29.43
N LEU A 66 -12.87 10.98 29.36
CA LEU A 66 -13.36 9.92 30.24
C LEU A 66 -13.05 10.21 31.70
N ARG A 67 -11.83 10.65 31.98
CA ARG A 67 -11.41 11.04 33.33
C ARG A 67 -12.30 12.14 33.88
N ASP A 68 -12.54 13.18 33.09
CA ASP A 68 -13.30 14.34 33.51
C ASP A 68 -14.80 14.00 33.65
N ALA A 69 -15.33 13.09 32.82
CA ALA A 69 -16.73 12.65 32.88
C ALA A 69 -17.03 11.66 34.02
N MET A 70 -16.12 10.71 34.27
CA MET A 70 -16.33 9.63 35.26
C MET A 70 -15.58 9.88 36.58
N ASN A 71 -14.78 10.94 36.68
CA ASN A 71 -14.03 11.33 37.87
C ASN A 71 -13.16 10.20 38.47
N PHE A 72 -12.23 9.64 37.68
CA PHE A 72 -11.28 8.61 38.09
C PHE A 72 -9.81 9.08 37.97
N THR A 73 -8.86 8.32 38.51
CA THR A 73 -7.42 8.59 38.37
C THR A 73 -6.78 7.63 37.35
N PRO A 74 -6.36 8.07 36.15
CA PRO A 74 -5.75 7.19 35.16
C PRO A 74 -4.33 6.79 35.56
N ILE A 75 -4.02 5.49 35.59
CA ILE A 75 -2.67 4.94 35.72
C ILE A 75 -2.32 4.25 34.41
N ILE A 76 -1.49 4.90 33.59
CA ILE A 76 -1.15 4.42 32.25
C ILE A 76 0.13 3.60 32.32
N SER A 77 0.08 2.37 31.80
CA SER A 77 1.21 1.47 31.62
C SER A 77 1.51 1.32 30.13
N THR A 78 2.73 1.66 29.72
CA THR A 78 3.20 1.51 28.33
C THR A 78 3.96 0.20 28.18
N ARG A 79 3.69 -0.54 27.11
CA ARG A 79 4.40 -1.78 26.77
C ARG A 79 5.18 -1.61 25.47
N ASP A 80 6.34 -2.27 25.37
CA ASP A 80 7.32 -2.07 24.29
C ASP A 80 6.92 -2.66 22.92
N TYR A 81 5.81 -3.39 22.80
CA TYR A 81 5.36 -3.89 21.50
C TYR A 81 4.58 -2.83 20.70
N LEU A 82 4.64 -2.97 19.38
CA LEU A 82 4.16 -2.00 18.41
C LEU A 82 2.75 -2.34 17.89
N SER A 83 2.34 -3.61 17.93
CA SER A 83 1.00 -4.10 17.57
C SER A 83 0.58 -5.29 18.44
N ILE A 84 -0.73 -5.45 18.67
CA ILE A 84 -1.34 -6.57 19.44
C ILE A 84 -1.41 -7.87 18.60
N ASP A 85 -0.81 -7.87 17.41
CA ASP A 85 -0.83 -8.99 16.46
C ASP A 85 0.43 -9.87 16.53
N SER A 86 0.97 -10.06 17.74
CA SER A 86 2.17 -10.88 17.98
C SER A 86 1.89 -12.37 17.80
N ASP A 87 2.82 -13.04 17.12
CA ASP A 87 3.05 -14.47 16.83
C ASP A 87 2.00 -15.50 17.29
N GLU A 88 1.66 -16.42 16.37
CA GLU A 88 0.80 -17.61 16.55
C GLU A 88 1.09 -18.47 17.81
N ALA A 89 2.23 -18.26 18.45
CA ALA A 89 2.68 -19.02 19.59
C ALA A 89 1.99 -18.59 20.89
N LYS A 90 0.69 -18.85 21.04
CA LYS A 90 -0.04 -19.13 22.31
C LYS A 90 0.11 -18.15 23.49
N ILE A 91 0.87 -17.08 23.34
CA ILE A 91 1.13 -16.02 24.29
C ILE A 91 0.18 -14.93 23.84
N TRP A 92 -0.99 -14.92 24.47
CA TRP A 92 -1.93 -13.82 24.42
C TRP A 92 -1.15 -12.52 24.35
N SER A 93 -1.38 -11.72 23.30
CA SER A 93 -0.78 -10.40 23.15
C SER A 93 -0.75 -9.71 24.50
N GLU A 94 0.41 -9.20 24.93
CA GLU A 94 0.67 -8.89 26.34
C GLU A 94 -0.37 -7.92 26.95
N THR A 95 -1.04 -7.07 26.15
CA THR A 95 -2.18 -6.25 26.59
C THR A 95 -3.44 -7.02 26.92
N VAL A 96 -3.83 -7.95 26.05
CA VAL A 96 -4.96 -8.83 26.31
C VAL A 96 -4.62 -9.72 27.51
N ASN A 97 -3.37 -10.13 27.64
CA ASN A 97 -2.92 -10.84 28.83
C ASN A 97 -2.96 -9.96 30.09
N ASP A 98 -2.56 -8.68 30.01
CA ASP A 98 -2.65 -7.73 31.12
C ASP A 98 -4.09 -7.58 31.62
N ILE A 99 -5.01 -7.49 30.66
CA ILE A 99 -6.43 -7.50 30.92
C ILE A 99 -6.85 -8.84 31.57
N ILE A 100 -6.58 -9.99 30.95
CA ILE A 100 -7.03 -11.32 31.40
C ILE A 100 -6.44 -11.68 32.79
N THR A 101 -5.20 -11.30 33.06
CA THR A 101 -4.54 -11.50 34.37
C THR A 101 -5.00 -10.50 35.43
N GLY A 102 -5.63 -9.39 35.01
CA GLY A 102 -6.14 -8.35 35.90
C GLY A 102 -5.07 -7.33 36.33
N SER A 103 -3.95 -7.25 35.61
CA SER A 103 -2.95 -6.20 35.82
C SER A 103 -3.42 -4.84 35.27
N SER A 104 -4.29 -4.84 34.26
CA SER A 104 -5.00 -3.65 33.77
C SER A 104 -6.52 -3.85 33.76
N ASN A 105 -7.26 -2.74 33.89
CA ASN A 105 -8.71 -2.73 33.79
C ASN A 105 -9.15 -2.47 32.34
N ILE A 106 -8.48 -1.52 31.67
CA ILE A 106 -8.79 -1.09 30.30
C ILE A 106 -7.53 -1.19 29.43
N SER A 107 -7.70 -1.49 28.15
CA SER A 107 -6.65 -1.32 27.14
C SER A 107 -7.11 -0.37 26.04
N THR A 108 -6.26 0.61 25.74
CA THR A 108 -6.45 1.57 24.65
C THR A 108 -5.65 1.22 23.40
N CYS A 109 -5.16 -0.01 23.32
CA CYS A 109 -4.42 -0.45 22.15
C CYS A 109 -5.34 -0.61 20.95
N SER A 110 -4.82 -0.33 19.75
CA SER A 110 -5.52 -0.47 18.49
C SER A 110 -5.65 -1.95 18.13
N ILE A 111 -6.60 -2.63 18.77
CA ILE A 111 -6.85 -4.05 18.54
C ILE A 111 -7.84 -4.16 17.41
N LEU A 112 -7.51 -4.97 16.41
CA LEU A 112 -8.48 -5.33 15.38
C LEU A 112 -9.46 -6.35 15.99
N PRO A 113 -10.78 -6.09 15.91
CA PRO A 113 -11.77 -7.02 16.43
C PRO A 113 -11.74 -8.30 15.58
N PHE A 114 -11.40 -9.42 16.21
CA PHE A 114 -11.47 -10.75 15.61
C PHE A 114 -12.46 -11.61 16.39
N MET A 115 -13.20 -12.46 15.68
CA MET A 115 -14.37 -13.16 16.21
C MET A 115 -14.04 -14.06 17.41
N ASP A 116 -12.85 -14.65 17.47
CA ASP A 116 -12.44 -15.50 18.59
C ASP A 116 -12.21 -14.73 19.91
N ARG A 117 -11.99 -13.42 19.83
CA ARG A 117 -11.74 -12.56 21.01
C ARG A 117 -13.04 -12.06 21.68
N LEU A 118 -14.17 -12.11 20.98
CA LEU A 118 -15.50 -11.74 21.51
C LEU A 118 -16.00 -12.66 22.63
N GLY A 119 -15.43 -13.86 22.76
CA GLY A 119 -15.80 -14.80 23.82
C GLY A 119 -15.32 -14.40 25.22
N PHE A 120 -14.25 -13.60 25.31
CA PHE A 120 -13.53 -13.31 26.55
C PHE A 120 -13.47 -11.83 26.94
N LEU A 121 -13.75 -10.92 25.99
CA LEU A 121 -13.55 -9.49 26.13
C LEU A 121 -14.76 -8.72 25.60
N ASP A 122 -15.12 -7.64 26.28
CA ASP A 122 -16.16 -6.71 25.82
C ASP A 122 -15.47 -5.50 25.15
N TYR A 123 -15.97 -5.14 23.97
CA TYR A 123 -15.43 -4.04 23.18
C TYR A 123 -16.32 -2.80 23.33
N SER A 124 -15.71 -1.61 23.36
CA SER A 124 -16.48 -0.36 23.30
C SER A 124 -16.90 -0.01 21.87
N VAL A 125 -17.66 1.07 21.72
CA VAL A 125 -17.95 1.66 20.40
C VAL A 125 -16.64 2.07 19.72
N PRO A 126 -16.44 1.74 18.43
CA PRO A 126 -15.22 2.11 17.71
C PRO A 126 -15.14 3.62 17.52
N TYR A 127 -14.01 4.21 17.90
CA TYR A 127 -13.79 5.66 17.80
C TYR A 127 -12.86 6.06 16.65
N PHE A 128 -12.12 5.11 16.06
CA PHE A 128 -11.26 5.35 14.91
C PHE A 128 -11.30 4.17 13.94
N ARG A 129 -10.92 4.40 12.68
CA ARG A 129 -10.88 3.38 11.63
C ARG A 129 -9.44 3.21 11.18
N VAL A 130 -8.91 2.00 11.37
CA VAL A 130 -7.58 1.63 10.90
C VAL A 130 -7.69 1.12 9.47
N THR A 131 -6.77 1.56 8.62
CA THR A 131 -6.74 1.14 7.22
C THR A 131 -5.62 0.14 7.03
N LEU A 132 -5.96 -1.12 6.77
CA LEU A 132 -5.03 -2.19 6.44
C LEU A 132 -4.82 -2.22 4.92
N ALA A 133 -3.56 -2.29 4.47
CA ALA A 133 -3.26 -2.37 3.04
C ALA A 133 -1.99 -3.19 2.77
N TRP A 134 -1.80 -3.60 1.50
CA TRP A 134 -0.53 -4.15 1.05
C TRP A 134 0.42 -3.02 0.64
N LEU A 135 1.54 -2.95 1.35
CA LEU A 135 2.64 -2.04 1.08
C LEU A 135 3.69 -2.74 0.21
N ALA A 136 3.98 -2.13 -0.93
CA ALA A 136 5.08 -2.46 -1.81
C ALA A 136 6.23 -1.45 -1.64
N PRO A 137 7.46 -1.81 -2.08
CA PRO A 137 8.55 -0.86 -2.19
C PRO A 137 8.17 0.40 -2.97
N PRO A 138 8.78 1.56 -2.68
CA PRO A 138 8.51 2.79 -3.40
C PRO A 138 8.73 2.63 -4.92
N LEU A 139 7.93 3.36 -5.71
CA LEU A 139 7.95 3.26 -7.15
C LEU A 139 9.18 3.98 -7.72
N VAL A 140 10.12 3.21 -8.27
CA VAL A 140 11.27 3.79 -8.97
C VAL A 140 10.88 4.18 -10.41
N PRO A 141 11.25 5.39 -10.86
CA PRO A 141 11.08 5.76 -12.25
C PRO A 141 11.88 4.81 -13.16
N ARG A 142 11.24 4.26 -14.20
CA ARG A 142 11.93 3.43 -15.21
C ARG A 142 13.09 4.20 -15.84
N GLN A 143 14.20 3.51 -16.09
CA GLN A 143 15.39 4.04 -16.78
C GLN A 143 15.02 4.80 -18.07
N ILE A 144 15.51 6.04 -18.17
CA ILE A 144 15.07 7.03 -19.16
C ILE A 144 15.25 6.54 -20.61
N TRP A 145 16.32 5.81 -20.91
CA TRP A 145 16.60 5.30 -22.27
C TRP A 145 15.54 4.31 -22.76
N TRP A 146 14.96 3.51 -21.84
CA TRP A 146 13.91 2.58 -22.22
C TRP A 146 12.64 3.33 -22.65
N ARG A 147 12.38 4.51 -22.07
CA ARG A 147 11.23 5.36 -22.41
C ARG A 147 11.25 5.84 -23.86
N LEU A 148 12.43 5.89 -24.50
CA LEU A 148 12.55 6.25 -25.92
C LEU A 148 12.04 5.13 -26.86
N LEU A 149 12.09 3.87 -26.41
CA LEU A 149 11.73 2.71 -27.22
C LEU A 149 10.33 2.18 -26.91
N THR A 150 9.78 2.46 -25.72
CA THR A 150 8.42 2.11 -25.29
C THR A 150 7.26 2.65 -26.18
N PRO A 151 7.33 3.83 -26.82
CA PRO A 151 6.14 4.41 -27.45
C PRO A 151 5.68 3.67 -28.71
N LEU A 152 6.55 2.86 -29.31
CA LEU A 152 6.20 2.06 -30.48
C LEU A 152 6.01 0.59 -30.09
N ASN A 153 4.91 -0.03 -30.55
CA ASN A 153 4.69 -1.47 -30.39
C ASN A 153 5.85 -2.25 -31.05
N GLY A 154 6.27 -3.36 -30.45
CA GLY A 154 7.39 -4.19 -30.95
C GLY A 154 7.21 -4.61 -32.42
N TYR A 155 5.97 -4.83 -32.86
CA TYR A 155 5.64 -5.10 -34.26
C TYR A 155 5.95 -3.92 -35.19
N LEU A 156 5.69 -2.68 -34.76
CA LEU A 156 5.99 -1.47 -35.55
C LEU A 156 7.50 -1.24 -35.63
N TRP A 157 8.24 -1.54 -34.55
CA TRP A 157 9.70 -1.54 -34.56
C TRP A 157 10.26 -2.58 -35.54
N LEU A 158 9.69 -3.78 -35.57
CA LEU A 158 10.05 -4.82 -36.54
C LEU A 158 9.77 -4.37 -37.98
N VAL A 159 8.62 -3.75 -38.25
CA VAL A 159 8.30 -3.21 -39.58
C VAL A 159 9.28 -2.11 -39.98
N LEU A 160 9.63 -1.21 -39.07
CA LEU A 160 10.64 -0.18 -39.31
C LEU A 160 12.02 -0.78 -39.59
N LEU A 161 12.46 -1.75 -38.78
CA LEU A 161 13.72 -2.46 -38.99
C LEU A 161 13.73 -3.19 -40.34
N LEU A 162 12.62 -3.83 -40.72
CA LEU A 162 12.47 -4.49 -42.01
C LEU A 162 12.61 -3.48 -43.16
N VAL A 163 11.95 -2.34 -43.07
CA VAL A 163 12.03 -1.27 -44.09
C VAL A 163 13.45 -0.74 -44.20
N VAL A 164 14.12 -0.47 -43.08
CA VAL A 164 15.52 -0.04 -43.06
C VAL A 164 16.45 -1.11 -43.64
N PHE A 165 16.22 -2.37 -43.29
CA PHE A 165 16.98 -3.51 -43.80
C PHE A 165 16.83 -3.64 -45.31
N ILE A 166 15.62 -3.53 -45.86
CA ILE A 166 15.38 -3.55 -47.31
C ILE A 166 16.14 -2.41 -47.98
N VAL A 167 16.03 -1.18 -47.47
CA VAL A 167 16.73 0.00 -48.03
C VAL A 167 18.24 -0.20 -47.99
N LYS A 168 18.81 -0.72 -46.89
CA LYS A 168 20.26 -0.96 -46.76
C LYS A 168 20.77 -2.19 -47.52
N SER A 169 19.92 -3.19 -47.73
CA SER A 169 20.24 -4.41 -48.47
C SER A 169 20.43 -4.13 -49.96
N VAL A 170 19.67 -3.20 -50.55
CA VAL A 170 19.78 -2.81 -51.97
C VAL A 170 21.24 -2.52 -52.41
N PRO A 171 22.00 -1.62 -51.76
CA PRO A 171 23.40 -1.35 -52.13
C PRO A 171 24.36 -2.49 -51.75
N PHE A 172 24.02 -3.32 -50.76
CA PHE A 172 24.83 -4.48 -50.37
C PHE A 172 24.73 -5.60 -51.42
N VAL A 173 23.52 -5.93 -51.85
CA VAL A 173 23.24 -6.90 -52.91
C VAL A 173 23.86 -6.45 -54.25
N MET A 174 23.96 -5.14 -54.49
CA MET A 174 24.66 -4.60 -55.65
C MET A 174 26.18 -4.86 -55.69
N LYS A 175 26.82 -5.20 -54.55
CA LYS A 175 28.26 -5.54 -54.53
C LYS A 175 28.54 -6.97 -55.03
N PHE A 176 27.54 -7.86 -55.06
CA PHE A 176 27.73 -9.23 -55.56
C PHE A 176 28.01 -9.25 -57.07
N SER A 177 29.04 -9.99 -57.49
CA SER A 177 29.55 -9.97 -58.87
C SER A 177 28.52 -10.43 -59.92
N TYR A 178 27.65 -11.37 -59.55
CA TYR A 178 26.54 -11.86 -60.38
C TYR A 178 25.49 -10.78 -60.64
N VAL A 179 25.07 -10.07 -59.59
CA VAL A 179 24.06 -9.01 -59.67
C VAL A 179 24.61 -7.79 -60.41
N LYS A 180 25.89 -7.46 -60.20
CA LYS A 180 26.58 -6.37 -60.92
C LYS A 180 26.60 -6.59 -62.43
N LYS A 181 26.82 -7.83 -62.90
CA LYS A 181 26.72 -8.18 -64.33
C LYS A 181 25.29 -8.07 -64.88
N PHE A 182 24.29 -8.48 -64.09
CA PHE A 182 22.87 -8.42 -64.47
C PHE A 182 22.37 -6.97 -64.58
N ILE A 183 22.72 -6.13 -63.61
CA ILE A 183 22.32 -4.71 -63.56
C ILE A 183 23.03 -3.91 -64.64
N LYS A 184 24.33 -4.12 -64.90
CA LYS A 184 25.05 -3.40 -65.96
C LYS A 184 24.49 -3.70 -67.38
N LYS A 185 23.82 -4.84 -67.54
CA LYS A 185 23.15 -5.26 -68.80
C LYS A 185 21.79 -4.59 -69.01
N HIS A 186 21.08 -4.19 -67.95
CA HIS A 186 19.75 -3.55 -68.04
C HIS A 186 19.68 -2.09 -67.58
N PHE A 187 20.63 -1.64 -66.76
CA PHE A 187 20.70 -0.28 -66.22
C PHE A 187 22.11 0.27 -66.42
N LYS A 188 22.24 1.26 -67.31
CA LYS A 188 23.52 1.91 -67.66
C LYS A 188 24.14 2.72 -66.50
N ASP A 189 23.35 3.12 -65.49
CA ASP A 189 23.77 4.03 -64.40
C ASP A 189 23.75 3.35 -63.01
N ALA A 190 24.54 2.29 -62.81
CA ALA A 190 24.56 1.55 -61.53
C ALA A 190 25.11 2.36 -60.32
N GLU A 191 26.04 3.30 -60.54
CA GLU A 191 26.61 4.14 -59.47
C GLU A 191 25.59 5.14 -58.87
N LYS A 192 24.59 5.54 -59.65
CA LYS A 192 23.50 6.43 -59.19
C LYS A 192 22.63 5.78 -58.12
N LEU A 193 22.48 4.45 -58.15
CA LEU A 193 21.60 3.71 -57.24
C LEU A 193 22.12 3.71 -55.78
N HIS A 194 23.44 3.74 -55.57
CA HIS A 194 24.02 3.88 -54.25
C HIS A 194 23.70 5.26 -53.65
N SER A 195 23.85 6.32 -54.46
CA SER A 195 23.47 7.69 -54.06
C SER A 195 21.98 7.81 -53.76
N ILE A 196 21.12 7.14 -54.53
CA ILE A 196 19.67 7.10 -54.31
C ILE A 196 19.33 6.47 -52.96
N THR A 197 20.02 5.38 -52.57
CA THR A 197 19.74 4.70 -51.29
C THR A 197 20.07 5.58 -50.07
N ILE A 198 21.22 6.25 -50.10
CA ILE A 198 21.62 7.18 -49.03
C ILE A 198 20.63 8.35 -48.95
N ARG A 199 20.15 8.84 -50.10
CA ARG A 199 19.10 9.87 -50.17
C ARG A 199 17.79 9.36 -49.59
N ILE A 200 17.30 8.17 -49.93
CA ILE A 200 16.07 7.59 -49.36
C ILE A 200 16.15 7.50 -47.83
N TRP A 201 17.30 7.08 -47.29
CA TRP A 201 17.55 7.06 -45.85
C TRP A 201 17.59 8.48 -45.24
N ALA A 202 18.16 9.46 -45.96
CA ALA A 202 18.15 10.86 -45.53
C ALA A 202 16.72 11.44 -45.49
N VAL A 203 15.83 11.11 -46.44
CA VAL A 203 14.40 11.50 -46.38
C VAL A 203 13.75 10.93 -45.13
N MET A 204 14.03 9.66 -44.81
CA MET A 204 13.47 8.99 -43.63
C MET A 204 13.90 9.67 -42.32
N MET A 205 15.14 10.16 -42.26
CA MET A 205 15.64 10.98 -41.15
C MET A 205 15.13 12.43 -41.16
N GLY A 206 14.32 12.80 -42.15
CA GLY A 206 13.73 14.14 -42.28
C GLY A 206 14.66 15.19 -42.88
N GLN A 207 15.74 14.77 -43.56
CA GLN A 207 16.63 15.70 -44.25
C GLN A 207 15.98 16.18 -45.56
N PRO A 208 16.08 17.48 -45.88
CA PRO A 208 15.57 18.00 -47.14
C PRO A 208 16.41 17.49 -48.31
N ILE A 209 15.75 17.02 -49.37
CA ILE A 209 16.43 16.48 -50.54
C ILE A 209 16.15 17.35 -51.77
N ARG A 210 17.23 17.78 -52.42
CA ARG A 210 17.20 18.42 -53.73
C ARG A 210 17.31 17.35 -54.81
N VAL A 211 16.18 16.75 -55.18
CA VAL A 211 16.08 15.85 -56.34
C VAL A 211 14.85 16.25 -57.14
N THR A 212 15.06 16.54 -58.43
CA THR A 212 13.99 16.80 -59.39
C THR A 212 13.69 15.51 -60.16
N PRO A 213 12.54 14.84 -59.92
CA PRO A 213 12.19 13.63 -60.65
C PRO A 213 11.90 13.99 -62.11
N ARG A 214 12.50 13.24 -63.04
CA ARG A 214 12.33 13.45 -64.49
C ARG A 214 11.15 12.67 -65.09
N ARG A 215 10.61 11.68 -64.36
CA ARG A 215 9.53 10.79 -64.82
C ARG A 215 8.41 10.74 -63.79
N PHE A 216 7.17 10.65 -64.26
CA PHE A 216 5.96 10.64 -63.41
C PHE A 216 5.93 9.48 -62.41
N ARG A 217 6.37 8.28 -62.83
CA ARG A 217 6.52 7.12 -61.95
C ARG A 217 7.45 7.39 -60.76
N ASP A 218 8.58 8.03 -61.02
CA ASP A 218 9.60 8.28 -60.00
C ASP A 218 9.13 9.41 -59.05
N PHE A 219 8.36 10.38 -59.56
CA PHE A 219 7.66 11.39 -58.75
C PHE A 219 6.64 10.75 -57.80
N TYR A 220 5.81 9.82 -58.30
CA TYR A 220 4.81 9.13 -57.48
C TYR A 220 5.46 8.30 -56.36
N VAL A 221 6.50 7.53 -56.67
CA VAL A 221 7.22 6.71 -55.67
C VAL A 221 7.91 7.58 -54.61
N LEU A 222 8.58 8.66 -55.03
CA LEU A 222 9.22 9.60 -54.09
C LEU A 222 8.18 10.34 -53.23
N GLY A 223 7.07 10.78 -53.82
CA GLY A 223 5.98 11.43 -53.10
C GLY A 223 5.34 10.52 -52.05
N LEU A 224 5.08 9.26 -52.41
CA LEU A 224 4.54 8.26 -51.48
C LEU A 224 5.52 7.92 -50.35
N TRP A 225 6.83 7.87 -50.65
CA TRP A 225 7.86 7.70 -49.62
C TRP A 225 7.96 8.89 -48.67
N ILE A 226 7.92 10.12 -49.19
CA ILE A 226 7.90 11.33 -48.37
C ILE A 226 6.65 11.36 -47.49
N TRP A 227 5.49 11.02 -48.03
CA TRP A 227 4.26 10.93 -47.26
C TRP A 227 4.33 9.88 -46.15
N PHE A 228 4.81 8.68 -46.47
CA PHE A 228 5.00 7.60 -45.49
C PHE A 228 5.93 8.01 -44.36
N THR A 229 7.13 8.52 -44.69
CA THR A 229 8.12 8.95 -43.69
C THR A 229 7.61 10.13 -42.85
N PHE A 230 6.84 11.04 -43.44
CA PHE A 230 6.18 12.13 -42.72
C PHE A 230 5.17 11.59 -41.70
N VAL A 231 4.26 10.70 -42.09
CA VAL A 231 3.24 10.13 -41.19
C VAL A 231 3.90 9.38 -40.04
N VAL A 232 4.86 8.50 -40.33
CA VAL A 232 5.54 7.69 -39.32
C VAL A 232 6.31 8.56 -38.32
N ARG A 233 7.01 9.59 -38.79
CA ARG A 233 7.77 10.50 -37.92
C ARG A 233 6.84 11.29 -37.00
N ASN A 234 5.77 11.87 -37.53
CA ASN A 234 4.82 12.66 -36.73
C ASN A 234 4.10 11.77 -35.70
N ALA A 235 3.69 10.56 -36.09
CA ALA A 235 3.09 9.60 -35.18
C ALA A 235 4.06 9.23 -34.04
N TYR A 236 5.32 8.91 -34.36
CA TYR A 236 6.33 8.61 -33.34
C TYR A 236 6.57 9.80 -32.41
N GLN A 237 6.74 11.01 -32.95
CA GLN A 237 6.95 12.22 -32.14
C GLN A 237 5.76 12.50 -31.21
N SER A 238 4.52 12.33 -31.69
CA SER A 238 3.32 12.52 -30.90
C SER A 238 3.27 11.55 -29.70
N VAL A 239 3.49 10.25 -29.93
CA VAL A 239 3.44 9.24 -28.87
C VAL A 239 4.65 9.39 -27.92
N LEU A 240 5.83 9.74 -28.43
CA LEU A 240 7.01 9.97 -27.61
C LEU A 240 6.82 11.14 -26.64
N ILE A 241 6.18 12.24 -27.08
CA ILE A 241 5.84 13.37 -26.19
C ILE A 241 4.92 12.90 -25.06
N GLY A 242 3.92 12.08 -25.38
CA GLY A 242 3.04 11.46 -24.37
C GLY A 242 3.81 10.59 -23.38
N ALA A 243 4.68 9.70 -23.88
CA ALA A 243 5.48 8.80 -23.07
C ALA A 243 6.51 9.51 -22.17
N LEU A 244 7.04 10.66 -22.61
CA LEU A 244 7.95 11.48 -21.82
C LEU A 244 7.22 12.28 -20.73
N LYS A 245 5.96 12.66 -20.96
CA LYS A 245 5.12 13.34 -19.97
C LYS A 245 4.54 12.39 -18.93
N SER A 246 4.34 11.11 -19.28
CA SER A 246 3.82 10.11 -18.36
C SER A 246 4.93 9.57 -17.45
N ASP A 247 4.68 9.57 -16.14
CA ASP A 247 5.51 8.84 -15.19
C ASP A 247 5.23 7.33 -15.30
N VAL A 248 5.98 6.67 -16.19
CA VAL A 248 5.97 5.20 -16.26
C VAL A 248 6.84 4.67 -15.13
N THR A 249 6.20 4.38 -14.01
CA THR A 249 6.81 3.71 -12.86
C THR A 249 6.86 2.20 -13.09
N VAL A 250 7.94 1.56 -12.64
CA VAL A 250 8.05 0.09 -12.66
C VAL A 250 7.45 -0.44 -11.37
N GLY A 251 6.66 -1.51 -11.45
CA GLY A 251 6.09 -2.14 -10.25
C GLY A 251 4.82 -1.49 -9.72
N LYS A 252 4.11 -0.71 -10.54
CA LYS A 252 2.75 -0.26 -10.25
C LYS A 252 1.78 -1.45 -10.42
N PHE A 253 1.74 -2.32 -9.44
CA PHE A 253 0.84 -3.45 -9.41
C PHE A 253 -0.54 -2.98 -8.96
N THR A 254 -1.57 -3.44 -9.65
CA THR A 254 -2.95 -3.13 -9.27
C THR A 254 -3.44 -4.08 -8.18
N ASN A 255 -3.10 -5.36 -8.33
CA ASN A 255 -3.64 -6.46 -7.52
C ASN A 255 -2.52 -7.29 -6.89
N LEU A 256 -2.81 -7.90 -5.75
CA LEU A 256 -1.87 -8.79 -5.05
C LEU A 256 -1.43 -9.97 -5.95
N LYS A 257 -2.37 -10.54 -6.69
CA LYS A 257 -2.10 -11.66 -7.62
C LYS A 257 -1.09 -11.28 -8.70
N GLU A 258 -1.23 -10.09 -9.27
CA GLU A 258 -0.30 -9.58 -10.29
C GLU A 258 1.12 -9.50 -9.71
N ALA A 259 1.25 -8.90 -8.52
CA ALA A 259 2.55 -8.78 -7.87
C ALA A 259 3.15 -10.17 -7.51
N HIS A 260 2.32 -11.13 -7.10
CA HIS A 260 2.74 -12.50 -6.84
C HIS A 260 3.24 -13.22 -8.11
N ASP A 261 2.54 -13.08 -9.24
CA ASP A 261 2.94 -13.64 -10.53
C ASP A 261 4.28 -13.06 -11.02
N TYR A 262 4.58 -11.80 -10.66
CA TYR A 262 5.89 -11.15 -10.89
C TYR A 262 7.00 -11.62 -9.92
N GLY A 263 6.70 -12.52 -8.99
CA GLY A 263 7.65 -13.13 -8.06
C GLY A 263 7.82 -12.39 -6.72
N TYR A 264 6.89 -11.51 -6.35
CA TYR A 264 6.88 -10.92 -5.01
C TYR A 264 6.31 -11.92 -4.00
N LYS A 265 7.05 -12.11 -2.91
CA LYS A 265 6.51 -12.78 -1.71
C LYS A 265 5.66 -11.79 -0.93
N PHE A 266 4.70 -12.29 -0.17
CA PHE A 266 3.81 -11.44 0.62
C PHE A 266 3.60 -12.01 2.02
N GLY A 267 3.34 -11.13 2.97
CA GLY A 267 3.12 -11.51 4.36
C GLY A 267 3.04 -10.32 5.30
N GLY A 268 3.07 -10.58 6.60
CA GLY A 268 2.83 -9.57 7.62
C GLY A 268 2.81 -10.19 9.01
N ARG A 269 2.19 -9.47 9.95
CA ARG A 269 2.00 -9.98 11.32
C ARG A 269 0.94 -11.08 11.37
N ALA A 270 1.05 -11.98 12.34
CA ALA A 270 0.14 -13.11 12.49
C ALA A 270 -1.34 -12.67 12.65
N GLY A 271 -1.61 -11.65 13.46
CA GLY A 271 -2.99 -11.16 13.65
C GLY A 271 -3.64 -10.56 12.40
N VAL A 272 -2.83 -10.14 11.41
CA VAL A 272 -3.33 -9.64 10.12
C VAL A 272 -3.83 -10.78 9.24
N LEU A 273 -3.23 -11.98 9.34
CA LEU A 273 -3.64 -13.16 8.57
C LEU A 273 -5.09 -13.55 8.85
N ALA A 274 -5.55 -13.37 10.09
CA ALA A 274 -6.91 -13.67 10.53
C ALA A 274 -7.98 -12.92 9.70
N HIS A 275 -7.65 -11.72 9.20
CA HIS A 275 -8.55 -10.93 8.35
C HIS A 275 -8.62 -11.42 6.90
N PHE A 276 -7.67 -12.26 6.47
CA PHE A 276 -7.57 -12.79 5.11
C PHE A 276 -7.83 -14.30 5.03
N GLU A 277 -8.34 -14.93 6.10
CA GLU A 277 -8.57 -16.39 6.16
C GLU A 277 -9.48 -16.94 5.05
N HIS A 278 -10.38 -16.10 4.52
CA HIS A 278 -11.30 -16.47 3.45
C HIS A 278 -10.66 -16.45 2.05
N ASP A 279 -9.48 -15.86 1.90
CA ASP A 279 -8.75 -15.86 0.63
C ASP A 279 -7.73 -17.01 0.59
N PRO A 280 -7.94 -18.05 -0.24
CA PRO A 280 -7.06 -19.20 -0.29
C PRO A 280 -5.65 -18.84 -0.80
N LEU A 281 -5.52 -17.83 -1.68
CA LEU A 281 -4.22 -17.38 -2.18
C LEU A 281 -3.38 -16.83 -1.04
N ILE A 282 -4.01 -16.01 -0.19
CA ILE A 282 -3.32 -15.37 0.93
C ILE A 282 -2.99 -16.43 1.98
N ARG A 283 -3.95 -17.26 2.37
CA ARG A 283 -3.77 -18.26 3.43
C ARG A 283 -2.59 -19.21 3.20
N GLU A 284 -2.38 -19.67 1.97
CA GLU A 284 -1.31 -20.62 1.65
C GLU A 284 0.04 -19.95 1.37
N GLY A 285 0.03 -18.69 0.93
CA GLY A 285 1.24 -17.95 0.54
C GLY A 285 1.75 -16.95 1.58
N PHE A 286 1.02 -16.71 2.67
CA PHE A 286 1.34 -15.66 3.65
C PHE A 286 2.54 -16.03 4.52
N GLN A 287 3.58 -15.21 4.46
CA GLN A 287 4.73 -15.34 5.35
C GLN A 287 4.52 -14.54 6.64
N ILE A 288 4.46 -15.25 7.77
CA ILE A 288 4.37 -14.62 9.09
C ILE A 288 5.74 -14.05 9.47
N ILE A 289 5.76 -12.76 9.81
CA ILE A 289 6.97 -12.04 10.22
C ILE A 289 6.91 -11.84 11.74
N PRO A 290 7.93 -12.29 12.49
CA PRO A 290 7.96 -12.10 13.94
C PRO A 290 8.13 -10.62 14.30
N GLU A 291 7.57 -10.22 15.44
CA GLU A 291 7.51 -8.80 15.85
C GLU A 291 8.90 -8.17 15.96
N SER A 292 9.91 -8.93 16.42
CA SER A 292 11.29 -8.46 16.54
C SER A 292 11.97 -8.15 15.21
N GLU A 293 11.52 -8.76 14.11
CA GLU A 293 12.09 -8.56 12.77
C GLU A 293 11.24 -7.60 11.92
N PHE A 294 10.03 -7.27 12.35
CA PHE A 294 9.06 -6.53 11.56
C PHE A 294 9.59 -5.17 11.10
N GLU A 295 10.21 -4.40 11.99
CA GLU A 295 10.77 -3.09 11.66
C GLU A 295 11.94 -3.19 10.66
N LYS A 296 12.80 -4.20 10.82
CA LYS A 296 13.90 -4.47 9.89
C LYS A 296 13.37 -4.83 8.50
N VAL A 297 12.32 -5.65 8.43
CA VAL A 297 11.69 -6.00 7.15
C VAL A 297 11.03 -4.78 6.52
N LEU A 298 10.35 -3.94 7.30
CA LEU A 298 9.78 -2.68 6.81
C LEU A 298 10.86 -1.78 6.22
N GLN A 299 11.99 -1.61 6.92
CA GLN A 299 13.15 -0.86 6.44
C GLN A 299 13.72 -1.43 5.14
N GLU A 300 13.83 -2.75 5.03
CA GLU A 300 14.33 -3.41 3.82
C GLU A 300 13.38 -3.21 2.61
N ILE A 301 12.07 -3.16 2.83
CA ILE A 301 11.07 -2.92 1.78
C ILE A 301 11.09 -1.46 1.34
N LEU A 302 11.07 -0.53 2.29
CA LEU A 302 11.15 0.91 2.01
C LEU A 302 12.48 1.29 1.34
N GLY A 303 13.58 0.59 1.69
CA GLY A 303 14.89 0.76 1.06
C GLY A 303 15.11 -0.06 -0.21
N GLU A 304 14.07 -0.67 -0.79
CA GLU A 304 14.11 -1.48 -2.02
C GLU A 304 15.06 -2.71 -1.99
N ARG A 305 15.50 -3.13 -0.81
CA ARG A 305 16.43 -4.26 -0.65
C ARG A 305 15.73 -5.60 -0.75
N LYS A 306 14.40 -5.62 -0.62
CA LYS A 306 13.60 -6.85 -0.57
C LYS A 306 12.35 -6.73 -1.43
N LYS A 307 12.17 -7.69 -2.35
CA LYS A 307 10.94 -7.84 -3.15
C LYS A 307 9.87 -8.55 -2.33
N PHE A 308 9.21 -7.80 -1.47
CA PHE A 308 8.20 -8.30 -0.54
C PHE A 308 7.04 -7.33 -0.44
N LEU A 309 5.83 -7.87 -0.32
CA LEU A 309 4.60 -7.11 -0.07
C LEU A 309 4.19 -7.30 1.39
N LEU A 310 4.08 -6.19 2.11
CA LEU A 310 3.80 -6.21 3.54
C LEU A 310 2.33 -5.85 3.79
N ALA A 311 1.57 -6.74 4.41
CA ALA A 311 0.25 -6.41 4.94
C ALA A 311 0.43 -5.68 6.28
N VAL A 312 0.08 -4.39 6.30
CA VAL A 312 0.30 -3.52 7.46
C VAL A 312 -0.73 -2.41 7.51
N SER A 313 -0.99 -1.87 8.70
CA SER A 313 -1.81 -0.67 8.84
C SER A 313 -1.09 0.55 8.29
N LEU A 314 -1.78 1.36 7.49
CA LEU A 314 -1.23 2.58 6.91
C LEU A 314 -0.84 3.59 7.99
N ASP A 315 -1.63 3.69 9.07
CA ASP A 315 -1.34 4.57 10.20
C ASP A 315 0.03 4.26 10.81
N TYR A 316 0.42 2.98 10.87
CA TYR A 316 1.70 2.52 11.37
C TYR A 316 2.85 2.93 10.44
N VAL A 317 2.67 2.71 9.14
CA VAL A 317 3.67 3.04 8.11
C VAL A 317 3.90 4.55 8.04
N PHE A 318 2.84 5.35 8.08
CA PHE A 318 2.95 6.80 8.10
C PHE A 318 3.59 7.32 9.38
N ALA A 319 3.22 6.77 10.55
CA ALA A 319 3.88 7.11 11.80
C ALA A 319 5.40 6.83 11.74
N TYR A 320 5.79 5.71 11.16
CA TYR A 320 7.20 5.35 10.94
C TYR A 320 7.91 6.33 9.98
N CYS A 321 7.30 6.69 8.85
CA CYS A 321 7.92 7.61 7.91
C CYS A 321 8.05 9.03 8.48
N ILE A 322 7.02 9.51 9.19
CA ILE A 322 7.06 10.82 9.86
C ILE A 322 8.16 10.85 10.92
N SER A 323 8.37 9.76 11.67
CA SER A 323 9.45 9.69 12.66
C SER A 323 10.85 9.74 12.02
N HIS A 324 10.97 9.25 10.79
CA HIS A 324 12.22 9.28 10.02
C HIS A 324 12.35 10.50 9.09
N GLY A 325 11.38 11.42 9.10
CA GLY A 325 11.39 12.62 8.25
C GLY A 325 11.13 12.36 6.77
N ILE A 326 10.54 11.20 6.44
CA ILE A 326 10.14 10.81 5.08
C ILE A 326 8.72 11.34 4.81
N ASN A 327 8.50 11.93 3.64
CA ASN A 327 7.17 12.40 3.23
C ASN A 327 6.21 11.21 2.99
N GLU A 328 4.91 11.42 3.21
CA GLU A 328 3.89 10.38 3.01
C GLU A 328 3.89 9.80 1.59
N ASN A 329 4.14 10.63 0.57
CA ASN A 329 4.19 10.21 -0.83
C ASN A 329 5.40 9.32 -1.17
N ASP A 330 6.46 9.40 -0.36
CA ASP A 330 7.69 8.64 -0.53
C ASP A 330 7.74 7.40 0.39
N CYS A 331 6.68 7.20 1.20
CA CYS A 331 6.58 6.19 2.25
C CYS A 331 6.24 4.77 1.73
N GLY A 332 6.55 4.49 0.46
CA GLY A 332 6.24 3.22 -0.22
C GLY A 332 4.97 3.29 -1.09
N TYR A 333 4.72 2.23 -1.84
CA TYR A 333 3.58 2.15 -2.76
C TYR A 333 2.47 1.28 -2.17
N VAL A 334 1.26 1.83 -2.05
CA VAL A 334 0.11 1.10 -1.53
C VAL A 334 -0.69 0.50 -2.70
N LEU A 335 -1.00 -0.80 -2.63
CA LEU A 335 -1.81 -1.46 -3.65
C LEU A 335 -3.30 -1.06 -3.50
N PRO A 336 -3.94 -0.54 -4.56
CA PRO A 336 -5.29 0.01 -4.49
C PRO A 336 -6.38 -1.03 -4.21
N ASP A 337 -6.22 -2.27 -4.68
CA ASP A 337 -7.24 -3.33 -4.60
C ASP A 337 -7.30 -4.05 -3.24
N SER A 338 -6.65 -3.48 -2.22
CA SER A 338 -6.39 -4.20 -0.97
C SER A 338 -6.54 -3.39 0.31
N ILE A 339 -7.23 -2.27 0.20
CA ILE A 339 -7.49 -1.40 1.33
C ILE A 339 -8.70 -1.94 2.09
N MET A 340 -8.44 -2.49 3.28
CA MET A 340 -9.49 -2.91 4.21
C MET A 340 -9.57 -1.92 5.36
N THR A 341 -10.71 -1.27 5.51
CA THR A 341 -10.96 -0.37 6.63
C THR A 341 -11.58 -1.14 7.79
N ILE A 342 -10.87 -1.21 8.90
CA ILE A 342 -11.27 -1.98 10.09
C ILE A 342 -11.51 -1.00 11.23
N PRO A 343 -12.67 -1.04 11.91
CA PRO A 343 -12.90 -0.21 13.09
C PRO A 343 -11.96 -0.65 14.22
N SER A 344 -11.20 0.28 14.80
CA SER A 344 -10.45 0.02 16.02
C SER A 344 -11.28 0.36 17.25
N MET A 345 -11.21 -0.52 18.24
CA MET A 345 -11.98 -0.43 19.49
C MET A 345 -11.01 -0.60 20.66
N PRO A 346 -11.14 0.19 21.74
CA PRO A 346 -10.49 -0.11 22.99
C PRO A 346 -11.16 -1.35 23.61
N ILE A 347 -10.36 -2.13 24.32
CA ILE A 347 -10.82 -3.34 24.98
C ILE A 347 -11.01 -3.05 26.45
N ASP A 348 -12.14 -3.54 26.96
CA ASP A 348 -12.44 -3.50 28.37
C ASP A 348 -12.68 -4.92 28.90
N LYS A 349 -12.24 -5.20 30.12
CA LYS A 349 -12.59 -6.42 30.86
C LYS A 349 -13.32 -6.07 32.13
N PHE A 350 -14.33 -5.22 32.01
CA PHE A 350 -15.40 -5.25 32.97
C PHE A 350 -16.27 -6.47 32.71
N LEU A 351 -15.86 -7.57 33.36
CA LEU A 351 -16.62 -8.78 33.69
C LEU A 351 -18.03 -8.82 33.08
N ARG A 352 -18.29 -9.89 32.34
CA ARG A 352 -19.58 -10.45 31.84
C ARG A 352 -20.79 -10.37 32.79
N SER A 353 -20.64 -9.84 34.00
CA SER A 353 -21.71 -9.27 34.81
C SER A 353 -22.27 -8.00 34.15
N ARG A 354 -23.58 -7.93 33.98
CA ARG A 354 -24.36 -6.88 33.29
C ARG A 354 -24.29 -5.48 33.94
N ILE A 355 -23.15 -5.04 34.47
CA ILE A 355 -23.02 -3.86 35.35
C ILE A 355 -22.62 -2.60 34.58
N PHE A 356 -22.09 -2.69 33.36
CA PHE A 356 -21.55 -1.53 32.62
C PHE A 356 -22.14 -1.26 31.23
N LYS A 357 -23.26 -1.89 30.86
CA LYS A 357 -23.89 -1.68 29.54
C LYS A 357 -24.95 -0.56 29.58
N SER A 358 -24.56 0.67 29.90
CA SER A 358 -25.30 1.91 29.58
C SER A 358 -24.51 3.12 30.08
N PRO A 359 -23.80 3.84 29.18
CA PRO A 359 -24.43 4.95 28.49
C PRO A 359 -24.18 5.01 26.96
N TYR A 360 -23.30 4.17 26.42
CA TYR A 360 -22.82 4.29 25.03
C TYR A 360 -23.80 3.84 23.93
N GLN A 361 -24.96 3.26 24.27
CA GLN A 361 -25.89 2.72 23.27
C GLN A 361 -27.17 3.54 23.06
N ASN A 362 -27.42 4.58 23.88
CA ASN A 362 -28.73 5.26 23.89
C ASN A 362 -28.72 6.71 23.40
N GLU A 363 -27.61 7.21 22.83
CA GLU A 363 -27.58 8.57 22.27
C GLU A 363 -27.08 8.57 20.82
N ILE A 364 -27.92 8.07 19.91
CA ILE A 364 -27.98 8.57 18.54
C ILE A 364 -29.48 8.62 18.16
N PRO A 365 -30.04 9.76 17.72
CA PRO A 365 -31.41 9.83 17.23
C PRO A 365 -31.64 8.99 15.96
#